data_AF-A0A3R9NW24-F1
#
_entry.id   AF-A0A3R9NW24-F1
#
_cell.length_a   1.000
_cell.length_b   1.000
_cell.length_c   1.000
_cell.angle_alpha   90.00
_cell.angle_beta   90.00
_cell.angle_gamma   90.00
#
_symmetry.space_group_name_H-M   'P 1'
#
loop_
_entity.id
_entity.type
_entity.pdbx_description
1 polymer ?
#
loop_
_entity_poly.entity_id
_entity_poly.type
_entity_poly.pdbx_seq_one_letter_code
_entity_poly.pdbx_strand_id
1 'polypeptide(L)'
;MKITALALALTFLAPAAPTIHAQSKSSWRAATPAELETSLPARAPVEKERIETEMRTASGIINNHGKLIAGVVLITAGYSADGKYSHYLLIQSPITIADIAFTPGSYVFGWQRGEAGLTVHFYDAATGTPHGTAIAKPLPTGTRVESFRLWPPSDRPQLQIGRFALPYTLSE
;
A
#
# COMPACT_ATOMS: atom_id res chain seq x y z
N MET A 1 18.85 -62.08 52.84
CA MET A 1 17.91 -62.34 51.72
C MET A 1 17.17 -61.04 51.44
N LYS A 2 17.16 -60.57 50.19
CA LYS A 2 16.84 -59.19 49.77
C LYS A 2 15.36 -58.85 49.98
N ILE A 3 15.06 -57.67 50.55
CA ILE A 3 13.73 -57.06 50.56
C ILE A 3 13.72 -55.96 49.49
N THR A 4 12.89 -56.13 48.47
CA THR A 4 12.73 -55.23 47.32
C THR A 4 11.83 -54.06 47.71
N ALA A 5 12.35 -52.83 47.64
CA ALA A 5 11.57 -51.61 47.83
C ALA A 5 10.93 -51.19 46.50
N LEU A 6 9.60 -51.03 46.50
CA LEU A 6 8.79 -50.57 45.37
C LEU A 6 8.68 -49.04 45.45
N ALA A 7 9.25 -48.32 44.48
CA ALA A 7 9.11 -46.87 44.36
C ALA A 7 7.96 -46.53 43.40
N LEU A 8 6.92 -45.88 43.91
CA LEU A 8 5.77 -45.39 43.14
C LEU A 8 6.07 -43.97 42.67
N ALA A 9 6.31 -43.79 41.37
CA ALA A 9 6.51 -42.47 40.76
C ALA A 9 5.17 -41.86 40.39
N LEU A 10 4.83 -40.72 41.01
CA LEU A 10 3.62 -39.94 40.73
C LEU A 10 3.94 -38.86 39.69
N THR A 11 3.51 -39.06 38.45
CA THR A 11 3.71 -38.11 37.34
C THR A 11 2.60 -37.06 37.36
N PHE A 12 2.95 -35.80 37.65
CA PHE A 12 2.05 -34.65 37.51
C PHE A 12 1.93 -34.25 36.04
N LEU A 13 0.74 -34.40 35.46
CA LEU A 13 0.40 -33.91 34.12
C LEU A 13 -0.11 -32.47 34.24
N ALA A 14 0.69 -31.49 33.80
CA ALA A 14 0.26 -30.09 33.74
C ALA A 14 -0.53 -29.82 32.44
N PRO A 15 -1.72 -29.18 32.49
CA PRO A 15 -2.47 -28.83 31.29
C PRO A 15 -1.84 -27.61 30.60
N ALA A 16 -1.43 -27.78 29.33
CA ALA A 16 -1.01 -26.68 28.48
C ALA A 16 -2.23 -25.84 28.07
N ALA A 17 -2.33 -24.61 28.57
CA ALA A 17 -3.34 -23.67 28.12
C ALA A 17 -2.99 -23.15 26.72
N PRO A 18 -3.92 -23.19 25.74
CA PRO A 18 -3.66 -22.62 24.42
C PRO A 18 -3.64 -21.08 24.53
N THR A 19 -2.49 -20.48 24.26
CA THR A 19 -2.38 -19.02 24.07
C THR A 19 -3.06 -18.65 22.75
N ILE A 20 -4.32 -18.21 22.85
CA ILE A 20 -5.01 -17.55 21.73
C ILE A 20 -4.30 -16.21 21.50
N HIS A 21 -3.43 -16.15 20.50
CA HIS A 21 -2.87 -14.89 20.01
C HIS A 21 -3.98 -14.15 19.27
N ALA A 22 -4.52 -13.10 19.88
CA ALA A 22 -5.38 -12.16 19.18
C ALA A 22 -4.55 -11.49 18.08
N GLN A 23 -4.88 -11.72 16.81
CA GLN A 23 -4.31 -10.95 15.70
C GLN A 23 -4.69 -9.49 15.93
N SER A 24 -3.69 -8.63 16.16
CA SER A 24 -3.89 -7.19 16.24
C SER A 24 -4.49 -6.71 14.92
N LYS A 25 -5.71 -6.16 14.98
CA LYS A 25 -6.33 -5.51 13.82
C LYS A 25 -5.38 -4.41 13.34
N SER A 26 -5.11 -4.39 12.03
CA SER A 26 -4.32 -3.33 11.40
C SER A 26 -4.81 -1.96 11.88
N SER A 27 -3.86 -1.11 12.27
CA SER A 27 -4.14 0.26 12.70
C SER A 27 -4.56 1.20 11.56
N TRP A 28 -4.53 0.72 10.32
CA TRP A 28 -4.82 1.48 9.11
C TRP A 28 -6.27 1.35 8.65
N ARG A 29 -6.89 2.49 8.31
CA ARG A 29 -8.22 2.58 7.69
C ARG A 29 -8.18 3.44 6.43
N ALA A 30 -9.28 3.45 5.66
CA ALA A 30 -9.43 4.38 4.57
C ALA A 30 -9.44 5.82 5.09
N ALA A 31 -8.71 6.71 4.42
CA ALA A 31 -8.75 8.14 4.68
C ALA A 31 -10.08 8.74 4.20
N THR A 32 -10.59 9.71 4.95
CA THR A 32 -11.80 10.45 4.58
C THR A 32 -11.49 11.51 3.50
N PRO A 33 -12.50 11.98 2.75
CA PRO A 33 -12.30 13.07 1.78
C PRO A 33 -11.62 14.31 2.40
N ALA A 34 -12.03 14.73 3.60
CA ALA A 34 -11.45 15.88 4.27
C ALA A 34 -9.97 15.68 4.65
N GLU A 35 -9.58 14.47 5.09
CA GLU A 35 -8.18 14.14 5.37
C GLU A 35 -7.31 14.14 4.11
N LEU A 36 -7.87 13.65 3.00
CA LEU A 36 -7.23 13.66 1.69
C LEU A 36 -7.05 15.09 1.16
N GLU A 37 -8.10 15.90 1.19
CA GLU A 37 -8.08 17.32 0.76
C GLU A 37 -7.11 18.18 1.58
N THR A 38 -6.97 17.87 2.88
CA THR A 38 -6.02 18.58 3.75
C THR A 38 -4.57 18.24 3.43
N SER A 39 -4.31 17.02 2.94
CA SER A 39 -2.95 16.48 2.83
C SER A 39 -2.40 16.47 1.41
N LEU A 40 -3.26 16.27 0.40
CA LEU A 40 -2.87 16.21 -1.00
C LEU A 40 -2.93 17.61 -1.62
N PRO A 41 -1.91 17.99 -2.42
CA PRO A 41 -1.89 19.31 -3.03
C PRO A 41 -2.90 19.39 -4.18
N ALA A 42 -3.56 20.54 -4.35
CA ALA A 42 -4.37 20.80 -5.56
C ALA A 42 -3.52 20.80 -6.85
N ARG A 43 -2.22 21.11 -6.72
CA ARG A 43 -1.22 21.00 -7.79
C ARG A 43 0.03 20.30 -7.26
N ALA A 44 0.27 19.08 -7.74
CA ALA A 44 1.42 18.28 -7.34
C ALA A 44 2.73 18.87 -7.90
N PRO A 45 3.77 19.05 -7.07
CA PRO A 45 5.10 19.37 -7.57
C PRO A 45 5.68 18.13 -8.27
N VAL A 46 6.04 18.29 -9.54
CA VAL A 46 6.66 17.22 -10.35
C VAL A 46 7.84 17.79 -11.11
N GLU A 47 9.05 17.36 -10.76
CA GLU A 47 10.31 17.95 -11.23
C GLU A 47 10.31 19.48 -11.01
N LYS A 48 10.30 20.26 -12.10
CA LYS A 48 10.26 21.74 -12.07
C LYS A 48 8.85 22.31 -12.28
N GLU A 49 7.84 21.45 -12.40
CA GLU A 49 6.46 21.82 -12.74
C GLU A 49 5.49 21.64 -11.57
N ARG A 50 4.28 22.19 -11.75
CA ARG A 50 3.14 21.98 -10.84
C ARG A 50 1.94 21.53 -11.63
N ILE A 51 1.60 20.25 -11.51
CA ILE A 51 0.57 19.60 -12.30
C ILE A 51 -0.72 19.54 -11.51
N GLU A 52 -1.83 19.94 -12.12
CA GLU A 52 -3.16 19.91 -11.49
C GLU A 52 -3.55 18.48 -11.10
N THR A 53 -4.14 18.33 -9.92
CA THR A 53 -4.61 17.03 -9.42
C THR A 53 -6.11 16.90 -9.58
N GLU A 54 -6.58 15.71 -9.92
CA GLU A 54 -8.00 15.40 -9.99
C GLU A 54 -8.51 14.89 -8.64
N MET A 55 -8.79 15.80 -7.69
CA MET A 55 -9.06 15.44 -6.29
C MET A 55 -10.23 14.45 -6.11
N ARG A 56 -11.21 14.41 -7.02
CA ARG A 56 -12.29 13.41 -7.01
C ARG A 56 -11.81 11.95 -7.15
N THR A 57 -10.57 11.74 -7.57
CA THR A 57 -9.91 10.42 -7.67
C THR A 57 -9.02 10.11 -6.47
N ALA A 58 -8.90 11.03 -5.52
CA ALA A 58 -8.02 10.85 -4.38
C ALA A 58 -8.43 9.64 -3.55
N SER A 59 -7.44 8.86 -3.15
CA SER A 59 -7.62 7.71 -2.27
C SER A 59 -6.41 7.56 -1.37
N GLY A 60 -6.61 7.00 -0.20
CA GLY A 60 -5.52 6.77 0.73
C GLY A 60 -5.95 6.01 1.96
N ILE A 61 -4.96 5.68 2.76
CA ILE A 61 -5.12 5.04 4.07
C ILE A 61 -4.39 5.85 5.11
N ILE A 62 -4.93 5.89 6.32
CA ILE A 62 -4.37 6.62 7.46
C ILE A 62 -4.35 5.71 8.69
N ASN A 63 -3.29 5.79 9.48
CA ASN A 63 -3.18 5.04 10.73
C ASN A 63 -3.61 5.86 11.95
N ASN A 64 -3.67 5.22 13.12
CA ASN A 64 -4.05 5.85 14.38
C ASN A 64 -3.06 6.93 14.88
N HIS A 65 -1.88 7.04 14.26
CA HIS A 65 -0.89 8.10 14.53
C HIS A 65 -1.00 9.28 13.54
N GLY A 66 -2.02 9.28 12.68
CA GLY A 66 -2.25 10.31 11.68
C GLY A 66 -1.28 10.26 10.49
N LYS A 67 -0.52 9.17 10.30
CA LYS A 67 0.34 8.99 9.12
C LYS A 67 -0.50 8.53 7.94
N LEU A 68 -0.46 9.31 6.87
CA LEU A 68 -1.19 9.10 5.64
C LEU A 68 -0.31 8.46 4.55
N ILE A 69 -0.88 7.53 3.80
CA ILE A 69 -0.40 7.14 2.47
C ILE A 69 -1.55 7.38 1.51
N ALA A 70 -1.37 8.27 0.54
CA ALA A 70 -2.45 8.68 -0.34
C ALA A 70 -1.95 9.03 -1.73
N GLY A 71 -2.81 8.89 -2.73
CA GLY A 71 -2.50 9.27 -4.09
C GLY A 71 -3.71 9.86 -4.81
N VAL A 72 -3.43 10.50 -5.93
CA VAL A 72 -4.42 11.21 -6.75
C VAL A 72 -3.96 11.22 -8.20
N VAL A 73 -4.92 11.17 -9.13
CA VAL A 73 -4.63 11.28 -10.57
C VAL A 73 -4.14 12.70 -10.89
N LEU A 74 -3.17 12.79 -11.79
CA LEU A 74 -2.68 14.03 -12.36
C LEU A 74 -3.43 14.37 -13.65
N ILE A 75 -3.87 15.61 -13.78
CA ILE A 75 -4.50 16.14 -15.00
C ILE A 75 -3.36 16.56 -15.95
N THR A 76 -2.77 15.59 -16.63
CA THR A 76 -1.65 15.84 -17.54
C THR A 76 -2.13 15.90 -18.98
N ALA A 77 -2.18 17.08 -19.58
CA ALA A 77 -2.11 17.17 -21.03
C ALA A 77 -0.68 16.78 -21.44
N GLY A 78 -0.49 15.65 -22.12
CA GLY A 78 0.81 15.23 -22.66
C GLY A 78 1.58 14.18 -21.84
N TYR A 79 1.80 14.34 -20.53
CA TYR A 79 2.64 13.38 -19.76
C TYR A 79 2.09 11.96 -19.68
N SER A 80 0.76 11.81 -19.69
CA SER A 80 0.11 10.49 -19.74
C SER A 80 0.15 9.86 -21.13
N ALA A 81 0.42 10.61 -22.19
CA ALA A 81 0.44 10.06 -23.56
C ALA A 81 1.58 9.04 -23.75
N ASP A 82 2.72 9.27 -23.10
CA ASP A 82 3.86 8.33 -23.08
C ASP A 82 3.86 7.43 -21.84
N GLY A 83 2.89 7.61 -20.94
CA GLY A 83 2.76 6.83 -19.71
C GLY A 83 3.79 7.14 -18.63
N LYS A 84 4.44 8.34 -18.65
CA LYS A 84 5.49 8.69 -17.68
C LYS A 84 4.93 9.06 -16.30
N TYR A 85 4.04 10.05 -16.25
CA TYR A 85 3.39 10.50 -15.00
C TYR A 85 1.87 10.56 -15.18
N SER A 86 1.17 9.84 -14.31
CA SER A 86 -0.30 9.76 -14.30
C SER A 86 -0.89 9.96 -12.91
N HIS A 87 -0.11 9.67 -11.86
CA HIS A 87 -0.53 9.75 -10.48
C HIS A 87 0.56 10.38 -9.62
N TYR A 88 0.13 11.10 -8.59
CA TYR A 88 0.95 11.53 -7.46
C TYR A 88 0.68 10.64 -6.25
N LEU A 89 1.72 10.40 -5.44
CA LEU A 89 1.68 9.57 -4.25
C LEU A 89 2.42 10.27 -3.11
N LEU A 90 1.73 10.51 -2.01
CA LEU A 90 2.28 10.99 -0.74
C LEU A 90 2.41 9.79 0.21
N ILE A 91 3.61 9.59 0.75
CA ILE A 91 3.92 8.52 1.70
C ILE A 91 4.42 9.16 2.99
N GLN A 92 3.73 8.96 4.12
CA GLN A 92 4.18 9.47 5.43
C GLN A 92 4.66 8.35 6.37
N SER A 93 4.56 7.09 5.95
CA SER A 93 5.07 5.91 6.67
C SER A 93 5.66 4.92 5.65
N PRO A 94 6.75 4.20 5.97
CA PRO A 94 7.33 3.22 5.05
C PRO A 94 6.30 2.21 4.54
N ILE A 95 6.37 1.93 3.23
CA ILE A 95 5.52 0.97 2.52
C ILE A 95 6.35 0.25 1.47
N THR A 96 6.10 -1.03 1.27
CA THR A 96 6.63 -1.77 0.11
C THR A 96 5.49 -2.00 -0.86
N ILE A 97 5.60 -1.52 -2.10
CA ILE A 97 4.62 -1.77 -3.16
C ILE A 97 5.23 -2.76 -4.14
N ALA A 98 4.59 -3.91 -4.34
CA ALA A 98 5.19 -5.11 -4.88
C ALA A 98 6.48 -5.45 -4.12
N ASP A 99 7.64 -5.32 -4.75
CA ASP A 99 8.95 -5.58 -4.15
C ASP A 99 9.80 -4.29 -4.03
N ILE A 100 9.17 -3.12 -4.16
CA ILE A 100 9.83 -1.81 -4.15
C ILE A 100 9.57 -1.15 -2.80
N ALA A 101 10.62 -0.92 -2.02
CA ALA A 101 10.53 -0.21 -0.75
C ALA A 101 10.47 1.31 -0.96
N PHE A 102 9.54 1.96 -0.27
CA PHE A 102 9.40 3.41 -0.26
C PHE A 102 9.58 3.93 1.17
N THR A 103 10.39 4.97 1.29
CA THR A 103 10.49 5.79 2.50
C THR A 103 9.43 6.89 2.48
N PRO A 104 9.17 7.57 3.62
CA PRO A 104 8.36 8.77 3.60
C PRO A 104 8.86 9.79 2.58
N GLY A 105 7.96 10.35 1.79
CA GLY A 105 8.29 11.22 0.67
C GLY A 105 7.13 11.39 -0.31
N SER A 106 7.43 12.07 -1.41
CA SER A 106 6.49 12.33 -2.50
C SER A 106 7.00 11.67 -3.78
N TYR A 107 6.13 10.90 -4.41
CA TYR A 107 6.45 10.12 -5.59
C TYR A 107 5.41 10.37 -6.68
N VAL A 108 5.78 10.04 -7.90
CA VAL A 108 4.87 10.00 -9.04
C VAL A 108 5.02 8.66 -9.73
N PHE A 109 3.96 8.22 -10.38
CA PHE A 109 4.06 7.04 -11.22
C PHE A 109 3.22 7.15 -12.48
N GLY A 110 3.68 6.43 -13.49
CA GLY A 110 3.02 6.24 -14.75
C GLY A 110 2.96 4.75 -15.08
N TRP A 111 2.22 4.42 -16.12
CA TRP A 111 2.12 3.04 -16.55
C TRP A 111 1.96 2.92 -18.06
N GLN A 112 2.44 1.79 -18.57
CA GLN A 112 2.24 1.37 -19.96
C GLN A 112 1.57 0.00 -19.98
N ARG A 113 0.73 -0.23 -21.00
CA ARG A 113 0.09 -1.54 -21.17
C ARG A 113 1.11 -2.54 -21.69
N GLY A 114 1.29 -3.64 -20.97
CA GLY A 114 2.09 -4.79 -21.40
C GLY A 114 1.22 -6.04 -21.57
N GLU A 115 1.84 -7.14 -21.98
CA GLU A 115 1.17 -8.43 -22.16
C GLU A 115 0.62 -8.99 -20.84
N ALA A 116 1.40 -8.87 -19.76
CA ALA A 116 1.09 -9.45 -18.45
C ALA A 116 0.24 -8.54 -17.54
N GLY A 117 0.04 -7.27 -17.91
CA GLY A 117 -0.58 -6.28 -17.03
C GLY A 117 -0.21 -4.84 -17.38
N LEU A 118 -0.19 -3.97 -16.36
CA LEU A 118 0.38 -2.62 -16.51
C LEU A 118 1.80 -2.63 -15.98
N THR A 119 2.77 -2.23 -16.79
CA THR A 119 4.12 -1.93 -16.32
C THR A 119 4.09 -0.56 -15.68
N VAL A 120 4.21 -0.50 -14.35
CA VAL A 120 4.13 0.72 -13.55
C VAL A 120 5.53 1.18 -13.20
N HIS A 121 5.87 2.42 -13.55
CA HIS A 121 7.16 3.04 -13.27
C HIS A 121 6.99 4.11 -12.20
N PHE A 122 7.73 3.98 -11.11
CA PHE A 122 7.75 4.91 -9.99
C PHE A 122 8.97 5.82 -10.05
N TYR A 123 8.78 7.09 -9.69
CA TYR A 123 9.82 8.10 -9.66
C TYR A 123 9.67 8.96 -8.41
N ASP A 124 10.79 9.50 -7.92
CA ASP A 124 10.76 10.61 -6.97
C ASP A 124 10.10 11.82 -7.61
N ALA A 125 9.11 12.43 -6.93
CA ALA A 125 8.33 13.51 -7.52
C ALA A 125 9.16 14.78 -7.74
N ALA A 126 10.10 15.09 -6.85
CA ALA A 126 10.85 16.34 -6.90
C ALA A 126 11.96 16.31 -7.97
N THR A 127 12.54 15.13 -8.23
CA THR A 127 13.71 15.00 -9.10
C THR A 127 13.43 14.27 -10.40
N GLY A 128 12.33 13.52 -10.49
CA GLY A 128 12.05 12.64 -11.63
C GLY A 128 12.97 11.42 -11.69
N THR A 129 13.75 11.16 -10.64
CA THR A 129 14.68 10.02 -10.57
C THR A 129 13.87 8.72 -10.52
N PRO A 130 14.18 7.71 -11.37
CA PRO A 130 13.54 6.41 -11.31
C PRO A 130 13.74 5.76 -9.94
N HIS A 131 12.66 5.29 -9.33
CA HIS A 131 12.65 4.62 -8.03
C HIS A 131 12.49 3.10 -8.18
N GLY A 132 11.67 2.67 -9.14
CA GLY A 132 11.46 1.24 -9.39
C GLY A 132 10.38 0.97 -10.42
N THR A 133 10.25 -0.29 -10.83
CA THR A 133 9.22 -0.74 -11.79
C THR A 133 8.58 -2.02 -11.29
N ALA A 134 7.26 -2.12 -11.44
CA ALA A 134 6.49 -3.30 -11.05
C ALA A 134 5.38 -3.60 -12.06
N ILE A 135 4.89 -4.84 -12.09
CA ILE A 135 3.78 -5.25 -12.96
C ILE A 135 2.48 -5.32 -12.15
N ALA A 136 1.56 -4.39 -12.41
CA ALA A 136 0.21 -4.45 -11.87
C ALA A 136 -0.59 -5.52 -12.62
N LYS A 137 -1.07 -6.53 -11.90
CA LYS A 137 -1.76 -7.68 -12.49
C LYS A 137 -3.27 -7.41 -12.63
N PRO A 138 -3.95 -7.99 -13.64
CA PRO A 138 -5.39 -7.90 -13.75
C PRO A 138 -6.10 -8.41 -12.49
N LEU A 139 -7.12 -7.69 -12.04
CA LEU A 139 -8.03 -8.11 -10.99
C LEU A 139 -9.11 -9.05 -11.57
N PRO A 140 -9.71 -9.92 -10.73
CA PRO A 140 -10.79 -10.81 -11.17
C PRO A 140 -11.96 -10.05 -11.83
N THR A 141 -12.63 -10.72 -12.76
CA THR A 141 -13.83 -10.21 -13.44
C THR A 141 -14.89 -9.81 -12.41
N GLY A 142 -15.59 -8.69 -12.67
CA GLY A 142 -16.56 -8.10 -11.73
C GLY A 142 -15.97 -7.09 -10.73
N THR A 143 -14.65 -7.00 -10.59
CA THR A 143 -14.03 -5.93 -9.77
C THR A 143 -14.35 -4.55 -10.38
N ARG A 144 -14.75 -3.60 -9.52
CA ARG A 144 -15.04 -2.21 -9.90
C ARG A 144 -13.81 -1.56 -10.53
N VAL A 145 -14.03 -0.74 -11.55
CA VAL A 145 -12.99 0.12 -12.15
C VAL A 145 -12.81 1.35 -11.25
N GLU A 146 -11.58 1.59 -10.82
CA GLU A 146 -11.20 2.76 -10.02
C GLU A 146 -10.06 3.50 -10.73
N SER A 147 -10.11 4.83 -10.85
CA SER A 147 -8.97 5.57 -11.44
C SER A 147 -7.71 5.35 -10.61
N PHE A 148 -7.86 5.47 -9.29
CA PHE A 148 -6.85 5.16 -8.29
C PHE A 148 -7.53 4.71 -7.00
N ARG A 149 -7.05 3.64 -6.37
CA ARG A 149 -7.54 3.21 -5.06
C ARG A 149 -6.43 2.58 -4.25
N LEU A 150 -6.18 3.10 -3.05
CA LEU A 150 -5.37 2.41 -2.05
C LEU A 150 -6.32 1.79 -1.02
N TRP A 151 -6.41 0.47 -1.02
CA TRP A 151 -7.30 -0.25 -0.13
C TRP A 151 -6.69 -0.38 1.26
N PRO A 152 -7.47 -0.26 2.36
CA PRO A 152 -7.00 -0.59 3.70
C PRO A 152 -6.49 -2.04 3.76
N PRO A 153 -5.39 -2.32 4.49
CA PRO A 153 -4.81 -3.65 4.52
C PRO A 153 -5.73 -4.69 5.18
N SER A 154 -6.66 -4.26 6.04
CA SER A 154 -7.72 -5.10 6.61
C SER A 154 -8.75 -5.56 5.58
N ASP A 155 -8.94 -4.81 4.49
CA ASP A 155 -9.88 -5.14 3.42
C ASP A 155 -9.15 -5.94 2.34
N ARG A 156 -8.08 -5.36 1.81
CA ARG A 156 -7.12 -5.97 0.88
C ARG A 156 -5.88 -5.08 0.78
N PRO A 157 -4.66 -5.59 0.98
CA PRO A 157 -3.44 -4.77 0.92
C PRO A 157 -2.99 -4.56 -0.54
N GLN A 158 -3.74 -3.73 -1.28
CA GLN A 158 -3.52 -3.50 -2.71
C GLN A 158 -3.67 -2.02 -3.11
N LEU A 159 -2.81 -1.59 -4.03
CA LEU A 159 -2.95 -0.35 -4.80
C LEU A 159 -3.54 -0.73 -6.17
N GLN A 160 -4.70 -0.16 -6.50
CA GLN A 160 -5.45 -0.46 -7.71
C GLN A 160 -5.43 0.72 -8.69
N ILE A 161 -5.23 0.40 -9.97
CA ILE A 161 -5.26 1.31 -11.13
C ILE A 161 -6.18 0.67 -12.18
N GLY A 162 -7.33 1.27 -12.43
CA GLY A 162 -8.36 0.70 -13.29
C GLY A 162 -8.84 -0.67 -12.78
N ARG A 163 -8.51 -1.72 -13.54
CA ARG A 163 -8.77 -3.14 -13.20
C ARG A 163 -7.48 -3.92 -12.90
N PHE A 164 -6.42 -3.23 -12.52
CA PHE A 164 -5.12 -3.82 -12.22
C PHE A 164 -4.72 -3.46 -10.81
N ALA A 165 -3.92 -4.30 -10.16
CA ALA A 165 -3.43 -4.02 -8.82
C ALA A 165 -1.98 -4.45 -8.60
N LEU A 166 -1.33 -3.71 -7.71
CA LEU A 166 -0.06 -4.05 -7.08
C LEU A 166 -0.36 -4.41 -5.62
N PRO A 167 0.18 -5.53 -5.08
CA PRO A 167 0.13 -5.77 -3.65
C PRO A 167 1.01 -4.75 -2.92
N TYR A 168 0.76 -4.51 -1.65
CA TYR A 168 1.68 -3.75 -0.81
C TYR A 168 1.79 -4.37 0.59
N THR A 169 2.84 -4.02 1.32
CA THR A 169 2.99 -4.31 2.75
C THR A 169 3.38 -3.04 3.51
N LEU A 170 2.97 -2.96 4.77
CA LEU A 170 3.29 -1.86 5.67
C LEU A 170 4.25 -2.40 6.73
N SER A 171 5.28 -1.61 7.05
CA SER A 171 6.12 -1.86 8.22
C SER A 171 5.49 -1.10 9.38
N GLU A 172 4.78 -1.80 10.28
CA GLU A 172 4.32 -1.20 11.54
C GLU A 172 5.49 -1.04 12.53
#